data_AF-A0A166QFH1-F1
#
_entry.id   AF-A0A166QFH1-F1
#
_cell.length_a   1.000
_cell.length_b   1.000
_cell.length_c   1.000
_cell.angle_alpha   90.00
_cell.angle_beta   90.00
_cell.angle_gamma   90.00
#
_symmetry.space_group_name_H-M   'P 1'
#
loop_
_entity.id
_entity.type
_entity.pdbx_description
1 polymer ?
#
loop_
_entity_poly.entity_id
_entity_poly.type
_entity_poly.pdbx_seq_one_letter_code
_entity_poly.pdbx_strand_id
1 'polypeptide(L)'
;MANHRQAAQRKSKAERNSGTRKSAKHSSSVNPTPEHSPDKPSAVPRPQPKHRKKSEAVDEDTDEGGLATFSSADRQEEHAARALMSMKGTPELSGFNRMYSQIMNIAPEEMVDGESEVDFESDEDNGENASDNSEAVTFPTDSGAPARKDFEDFVIPFEVPFKNATRDLDGITSKTTFDHFLITLAERMETRISLLTAIAYVPSYKPKSPKPIPKLLEDERVWYKLIEDISDYIKTSKAAKRGTGAVKPFTIRIFDTSGSDREGSSKKKDEAAPAMPYTDVELRERAMQQRLEKHHWCQNHKKACFMKSDGSCYHLTISDLATWALLLSKQKATIDEPPEELNLTDNVKRQAAAKKAMGSSQVAADSAPPAWLQQMMAVGMMGYQPPPWAMMTGMFPGASPTGITPFTGSQIPATPTHSSVIPAPASSPLSIKRTSPIDYPDTDDWLESLDKDPIRGKRQLDFAQYIDSLKSNGILDLGDLLALSLDKLQELSGMNFGVANRVMNYAKDDTAQLKRDAKRARTD
;
A
#
# COMPACT_ATOMS: atom_id res chain seq x y z
N MET A 1 -32.79 64.70 -42.97
CA MET A 1 -32.54 64.17 -44.32
C MET A 1 -32.54 62.65 -44.27
N ALA A 2 -33.44 62.05 -45.06
CA ALA A 2 -33.55 60.67 -45.56
C ALA A 2 -33.42 59.43 -44.63
N ASN A 3 -34.57 58.74 -44.52
CA ASN A 3 -34.83 57.36 -44.07
C ASN A 3 -34.26 56.27 -45.01
N HIS A 4 -33.93 55.07 -44.48
CA HIS A 4 -34.15 53.73 -45.09
C HIS A 4 -33.51 52.63 -44.23
N ARG A 5 -33.98 51.39 -44.08
CA ARG A 5 -35.25 50.66 -44.35
C ARG A 5 -35.07 49.26 -43.71
N GLN A 6 -36.13 48.70 -43.14
CA GLN A 6 -36.24 47.28 -42.77
C GLN A 6 -36.45 46.40 -44.03
N ALA A 7 -35.97 45.15 -43.98
CA ALA A 7 -36.47 43.96 -44.69
C ALA A 7 -35.59 42.75 -44.29
N ALA A 8 -35.97 41.48 -44.29
CA ALA A 8 -37.22 40.74 -44.26
C ALA A 8 -36.80 39.25 -44.15
N GLN A 9 -37.62 38.43 -43.49
CA GLN A 9 -37.47 36.98 -43.39
C GLN A 9 -37.55 36.28 -44.76
N ARG A 10 -36.79 35.21 -44.98
CA ARG A 10 -37.10 34.16 -45.96
C ARG A 10 -36.82 32.75 -45.43
N LYS A 11 -37.86 31.93 -45.55
CA LYS A 11 -37.96 30.48 -45.32
C LYS A 11 -37.31 29.69 -46.47
N SER A 12 -36.70 28.55 -46.16
CA SER A 12 -36.63 27.33 -46.97
C SER A 12 -35.93 26.25 -46.14
N LYS A 13 -36.12 24.94 -46.30
CA LYS A 13 -37.18 24.07 -46.86
C LYS A 13 -36.71 22.67 -46.46
N ALA A 14 -37.65 21.81 -46.10
CA ALA A 14 -37.42 20.43 -45.70
C ALA A 14 -36.76 19.58 -46.79
N GLU A 15 -35.97 18.58 -46.39
CA GLU A 15 -35.85 17.32 -47.13
C GLU A 15 -35.87 16.12 -46.17
N ARG A 16 -36.82 15.23 -46.47
CA ARG A 16 -37.04 13.90 -45.90
C ARG A 16 -36.18 12.89 -46.66
N ASN A 17 -35.69 11.86 -45.99
CA ASN A 17 -35.72 10.45 -46.43
C ASN A 17 -35.19 9.58 -45.28
N SER A 18 -35.99 8.75 -44.60
CA SER A 18 -36.72 7.56 -45.05
C SER A 18 -35.79 6.47 -45.58
N GLY A 19 -35.51 5.49 -44.72
CA GLY A 19 -34.64 4.34 -44.97
C GLY A 19 -34.97 3.19 -44.04
N THR A 20 -36.01 2.45 -44.41
CA THR A 20 -36.49 1.20 -43.83
C THR A 20 -35.57 0.01 -44.09
N ARG A 21 -35.70 -1.04 -43.25
CA ARG A 21 -35.30 -2.48 -43.37
C ARG A 21 -34.44 -2.90 -42.16
N LYS A 22 -34.62 -4.05 -41.52
CA LYS A 22 -35.35 -5.29 -41.83
C LYS A 22 -35.54 -6.09 -40.53
N SER A 23 -36.75 -6.58 -40.31
CA SER A 23 -37.11 -7.56 -39.30
C SER A 23 -36.76 -8.98 -39.78
N ALA A 24 -36.20 -9.82 -38.90
CA ALA A 24 -36.15 -11.28 -39.05
C ALA A 24 -36.44 -11.90 -37.66
N LYS A 25 -37.69 -12.24 -37.37
CA LYS A 25 -38.36 -13.56 -37.52
C LYS A 25 -37.84 -14.64 -36.56
N HIS A 26 -38.69 -14.92 -35.58
CA HIS A 26 -38.80 -16.14 -34.78
C HIS A 26 -38.72 -17.42 -35.63
N SER A 27 -38.07 -18.45 -35.09
CA SER A 27 -38.44 -19.83 -35.35
C SER A 27 -38.45 -20.62 -34.04
N SER A 28 -39.59 -21.25 -33.81
CA SER A 28 -39.93 -22.21 -32.77
C SER A 28 -39.61 -23.63 -33.26
N SER A 29 -39.03 -24.47 -32.42
CA SER A 29 -38.99 -25.94 -32.60
C SER A 29 -38.72 -26.56 -31.22
N VAL A 30 -39.74 -26.99 -30.49
CA VAL A 30 -40.32 -28.36 -30.45
C VAL A 30 -39.35 -29.39 -29.86
N ASN A 31 -39.64 -29.79 -28.62
CA ASN A 31 -39.14 -31.00 -27.94
C ASN A 31 -39.43 -32.26 -28.76
N PRO A 32 -38.59 -33.31 -28.60
CA PRO A 32 -39.09 -34.44 -27.83
C PRO A 32 -38.04 -35.10 -26.91
N THR A 33 -38.48 -35.47 -25.71
CA THR A 33 -37.90 -36.48 -24.81
C THR A 33 -38.55 -37.85 -25.11
N PRO A 34 -38.14 -38.98 -24.51
CA PRO A 34 -36.81 -39.54 -24.24
C PRO A 34 -36.67 -40.97 -24.82
N GLU A 35 -35.44 -41.41 -25.16
CA GLU A 35 -35.14 -42.84 -25.30
C GLU A 35 -34.13 -43.30 -24.24
N HIS A 36 -34.56 -44.32 -23.50
CA HIS A 36 -33.82 -45.11 -22.54
C HIS A 36 -32.67 -45.86 -23.21
N SER A 37 -31.48 -45.83 -22.59
CA SER A 37 -30.49 -46.90 -22.72
C SER A 37 -29.61 -46.97 -21.47
N PRO A 38 -29.13 -48.18 -21.11
CA PRO A 38 -28.90 -48.57 -19.72
C PRO A 38 -27.42 -48.57 -19.30
N ASP A 39 -27.25 -48.55 -17.97
CA ASP A 39 -26.15 -49.09 -17.18
C ASP A 39 -24.70 -48.73 -17.54
N LYS A 40 -24.22 -47.66 -16.88
CA LYS A 40 -22.79 -47.49 -16.58
C LYS A 40 -22.53 -47.80 -15.11
N PRO A 41 -21.62 -48.75 -14.78
CA PRO A 41 -21.36 -49.15 -13.40
C PRO A 41 -20.65 -48.05 -12.60
N SER A 42 -21.12 -47.93 -11.35
CA SER A 42 -20.68 -46.98 -10.33
C SER A 42 -19.21 -47.15 -9.97
N ALA A 43 -18.50 -46.03 -9.81
CA ALA A 43 -17.10 -45.99 -9.44
C ALA A 43 -16.91 -46.44 -7.97
N VAL A 44 -16.10 -47.47 -7.80
CA VAL A 44 -15.67 -48.03 -6.50
C VAL A 44 -14.88 -46.98 -5.70
N PRO A 45 -15.17 -46.78 -4.40
CA PRO A 45 -14.41 -45.85 -3.56
C PRO A 45 -13.00 -46.37 -3.26
N ARG A 46 -11.99 -45.50 -3.39
CA ARG A 46 -10.59 -45.80 -3.09
C ARG A 46 -10.37 -46.00 -1.58
N PRO A 47 -9.54 -46.97 -1.16
CA PRO A 47 -9.22 -47.21 0.24
C PRO A 47 -8.31 -46.11 0.81
N GLN A 48 -8.60 -45.69 2.05
CA GLN A 48 -7.76 -44.75 2.81
C GLN A 48 -6.51 -45.44 3.40
N PRO A 49 -5.36 -44.75 3.45
CA PRO A 49 -4.13 -45.28 4.01
C PRO A 49 -4.21 -45.40 5.55
N LYS A 50 -3.85 -46.58 6.08
CA LYS A 50 -3.74 -46.84 7.52
C LYS A 50 -2.48 -46.18 8.10
N HIS A 51 -2.65 -45.43 9.20
CA HIS A 51 -1.54 -44.90 10.00
C HIS A 51 -0.70 -46.05 10.59
N ARG A 52 0.60 -46.03 10.29
CA ARG A 52 1.61 -46.94 10.84
C ARG A 52 2.06 -46.41 12.21
N LYS A 53 1.69 -47.11 13.28
CA LYS A 53 2.21 -46.87 14.64
C LYS A 53 3.70 -47.25 14.67
N LYS A 54 4.54 -46.31 15.09
CA LYS A 54 5.97 -46.52 15.34
C LYS A 54 6.10 -46.96 16.81
N SER A 55 6.59 -48.17 17.03
CA SER A 55 6.84 -48.75 18.35
C SER A 55 8.14 -48.18 18.94
N GLU A 56 8.05 -47.81 20.22
CA GLU A 56 9.17 -47.59 21.14
C GLU A 56 9.89 -48.91 21.46
N ALA A 57 11.21 -48.83 21.53
CA ALA A 57 12.11 -49.67 22.33
C ALA A 57 13.13 -48.66 22.88
N VAL A 58 13.12 -48.34 24.18
CA VAL A 58 13.74 -49.09 25.29
C VAL A 58 15.19 -49.42 24.96
N ASP A 59 16.10 -48.60 25.50
CA ASP A 59 17.35 -49.09 26.06
C ASP A 59 17.67 -48.27 27.32
N GLU A 60 17.83 -49.02 28.39
CA GLU A 60 18.18 -48.66 29.76
C GLU A 60 19.70 -48.53 29.91
N ASP A 61 20.10 -47.96 31.05
CA ASP A 61 21.40 -48.06 31.70
C ASP A 61 22.58 -47.23 31.16
N THR A 62 22.88 -46.12 31.85
CA THR A 62 24.20 -45.95 32.48
C THR A 62 24.13 -44.94 33.64
N ASP A 63 24.09 -45.50 34.85
CA ASP A 63 24.94 -45.25 36.03
C ASP A 63 25.24 -43.82 36.55
N GLU A 64 24.73 -43.62 37.77
CA GLU A 64 25.26 -42.95 38.97
C GLU A 64 26.41 -41.90 38.90
N GLY A 65 26.16 -40.76 39.56
CA GLY A 65 27.13 -40.20 40.50
C GLY A 65 27.30 -38.68 40.48
N GLY A 66 26.84 -37.99 41.53
CA GLY A 66 27.52 -36.74 41.96
C GLY A 66 26.66 -35.57 42.44
N LEU A 67 26.33 -35.59 43.72
CA LEU A 67 26.44 -34.49 44.71
C LEU A 67 25.84 -33.09 44.41
N ALA A 68 24.88 -32.77 45.29
CA ALA A 68 24.27 -31.50 45.63
C ALA A 68 25.18 -30.25 45.65
N THR A 69 24.62 -29.13 45.17
CA THR A 69 24.58 -27.84 45.90
C THR A 69 23.37 -27.03 45.45
N PHE A 70 22.43 -26.78 46.38
CA PHE A 70 21.38 -25.78 46.27
C PHE A 70 21.90 -24.41 46.73
N SER A 71 21.35 -23.34 46.14
CA SER A 71 20.89 -22.10 46.79
C SER A 71 21.54 -20.79 46.30
N SER A 72 20.64 -19.81 46.06
CA SER A 72 20.86 -18.35 46.08
C SER A 72 21.16 -17.62 44.75
N ALA A 73 20.20 -17.58 43.83
CA ALA A 73 20.19 -16.60 42.71
C ALA A 73 19.02 -15.59 42.74
N ASP A 74 17.92 -15.86 43.45
CA ASP A 74 16.67 -15.06 43.33
C ASP A 74 16.62 -13.76 44.16
N ARG A 75 17.71 -13.33 44.81
CA ARG A 75 17.70 -12.10 45.65
C ARG A 75 18.48 -10.92 45.09
N GLN A 76 19.19 -11.08 43.96
CA GLN A 76 20.05 -10.03 43.41
C GLN A 76 19.35 -9.18 42.35
N GLU A 77 18.28 -9.69 41.73
CA GLU A 77 17.56 -9.02 40.64
C GLU A 77 16.63 -7.89 41.13
N GLU A 78 16.08 -8.01 42.34
CA GLU A 78 15.15 -7.00 42.90
C GLU A 78 15.85 -5.70 43.32
N HIS A 79 17.16 -5.74 43.62
CA HIS A 79 17.95 -4.55 43.95
C HIS A 79 18.40 -3.76 42.71
N ALA A 80 18.60 -4.42 41.55
CA ALA A 80 18.96 -3.77 40.30
C ALA A 80 17.78 -2.98 39.70
N ALA A 81 16.56 -3.51 39.79
CA ALA A 81 15.36 -2.83 39.31
C ALA A 81 15.03 -1.54 40.10
N ARG A 82 15.42 -1.46 41.38
CA ARG A 82 15.17 -0.28 42.23
C ARG A 82 16.14 0.87 41.94
N ALA A 83 17.35 0.58 41.47
CA ALA A 83 18.35 1.60 41.11
C ALA A 83 17.99 2.34 39.81
N LEU A 84 17.37 1.65 38.84
CA LEU A 84 16.99 2.23 37.54
C LEU A 84 15.83 3.24 37.61
N MET A 85 14.99 3.19 38.65
CA MET A 85 13.89 4.15 38.81
C MET A 85 14.27 5.44 39.55
N SER A 86 15.53 5.60 39.98
CA SER A 86 15.97 6.75 40.80
C SER A 86 16.73 7.85 40.03
N MET A 87 16.89 7.78 38.71
CA MET A 87 17.65 8.76 37.91
C MET A 87 16.80 9.57 36.93
N LYS A 88 15.63 10.03 37.37
CA LYS A 88 14.83 11.00 36.61
C LYS A 88 15.03 12.41 37.17
N GLY A 89 16.17 13.00 36.82
CA GLY A 89 16.48 14.41 37.08
C GLY A 89 17.10 15.02 35.83
N THR A 90 16.34 15.86 35.13
CA THR A 90 16.79 16.65 33.97
C THR A 90 17.51 17.90 34.45
N PRO A 91 18.77 18.16 34.05
CA PRO A 91 19.34 19.49 34.09
C PRO A 91 19.14 20.21 32.74
N GLU A 92 18.87 21.50 32.87
CA GLU A 92 18.43 22.45 31.86
C GLU A 92 19.37 22.66 30.67
N LEU A 93 18.75 22.85 29.51
CA LEU A 93 19.30 23.23 28.21
C LEU A 93 19.68 24.73 28.13
N SER A 94 20.42 25.28 29.10
CA SER A 94 20.84 26.70 29.07
C SER A 94 22.30 26.94 28.69
N GLY A 95 23.11 25.89 28.49
CA GLY A 95 24.56 26.02 28.25
C GLY A 95 25.02 26.11 26.79
N PHE A 96 24.15 25.77 25.83
CA PHE A 96 24.61 25.47 24.46
C PHE A 96 24.96 26.71 23.61
N ASN A 97 24.38 27.88 23.92
CA ASN A 97 24.65 29.11 23.15
C ASN A 97 25.99 29.77 23.46
N ARG A 98 26.68 29.41 24.55
CA ARG A 98 27.96 30.05 24.93
C ARG A 98 29.18 29.40 24.26
N MET A 99 29.08 28.14 23.85
CA MET A 99 30.20 27.40 23.27
C MET A 99 30.33 27.64 21.75
N TYR A 100 29.22 27.95 21.08
CA TYR A 100 29.21 28.22 19.63
C TYR A 100 29.97 29.50 19.25
N SER A 101 30.00 30.51 20.12
CA SER A 101 30.79 31.74 19.92
C SER A 101 32.30 31.51 20.05
N GLN A 102 32.73 30.44 20.71
CA GLN A 102 34.15 30.17 20.99
C GLN A 102 34.80 29.28 19.91
N ILE A 103 34.01 28.57 19.10
CA ILE A 103 34.49 27.66 18.06
C ILE A 103 34.74 28.38 16.72
N MET A 104 34.04 29.49 16.45
CA MET A 104 34.13 30.16 15.15
C MET A 104 35.33 31.10 14.98
N ASN A 105 36.15 31.32 16.01
CA ASN A 105 37.45 32.00 15.94
C ASN A 105 37.47 33.29 15.06
N ILE A 106 36.39 34.08 15.14
CA ILE A 106 36.28 35.38 14.45
C ILE A 106 37.00 36.41 15.31
N ALA A 107 38.07 37.00 14.76
CA ALA A 107 38.85 38.04 15.43
C ALA A 107 37.99 39.31 15.66
N PRO A 108 38.06 39.95 16.84
CA PRO A 108 37.22 41.09 17.20
C PRO A 108 37.75 42.44 16.70
N GLU A 109 38.42 42.49 15.55
CA GLU A 109 38.96 43.73 14.98
C GLU A 109 38.66 43.82 13.49
N GLU A 110 37.43 44.25 13.17
CA GLU A 110 37.04 45.09 12.02
C GLU A 110 35.51 45.20 12.02
N MET A 111 34.96 45.77 13.10
CA MET A 111 33.64 46.40 13.06
C MET A 111 33.87 47.84 12.58
N VAL A 112 33.84 48.02 11.26
CA VAL A 112 33.74 49.37 10.66
C VAL A 112 32.27 49.76 10.71
N ASP A 113 32.01 50.82 11.46
CA ASP A 113 30.75 51.56 11.50
C ASP A 113 30.28 51.88 10.09
N GLY A 114 29.10 51.37 9.76
CA GLY A 114 28.41 51.56 8.48
C GLY A 114 26.94 51.87 8.72
N GLU A 115 26.70 52.88 9.55
CA GLU A 115 25.42 53.55 9.71
C GLU A 115 25.07 54.28 8.40
N SER A 116 24.27 53.63 7.55
CA SER A 116 23.51 54.32 6.51
C SER A 116 22.05 54.38 6.94
N GLU A 117 21.76 55.50 7.59
CA GLU A 117 20.46 56.12 7.78
C GLU A 117 19.73 56.18 6.42
N VAL A 118 18.64 55.44 6.27
CA VAL A 118 17.71 55.63 5.14
C VAL A 118 16.42 56.13 5.75
N ASP A 119 16.30 57.46 5.70
CA ASP A 119 15.10 58.23 5.97
C ASP A 119 13.96 57.71 5.09
N PHE A 120 12.94 57.12 5.73
CA PHE A 120 11.67 56.82 5.08
C PHE A 120 10.60 57.60 5.85
N GLU A 121 10.45 58.87 5.49
CA GLU A 121 9.26 59.66 5.80
C GLU A 121 8.05 58.95 5.17
N SER A 122 7.26 58.26 5.99
CA SER A 122 5.90 57.86 5.62
C SER A 122 4.94 58.61 6.51
N ASP A 123 4.29 59.60 5.88
CA ASP A 123 3.28 60.50 6.40
C ASP A 123 2.30 59.87 7.39
N GLU A 124 2.10 60.61 8.46
CA GLU A 124 0.93 60.55 9.32
C GLU A 124 -0.34 60.79 8.48
N ASP A 125 -1.25 59.82 8.41
CA ASP A 125 -2.67 60.15 8.29
C ASP A 125 -3.47 59.54 9.44
N ASN A 126 -3.85 60.49 10.28
CA ASN A 126 -4.77 60.52 11.37
C ASN A 126 -6.08 59.75 11.10
N GLY A 127 -6.50 58.92 12.05
CA GLY A 127 -7.76 58.20 11.95
C GLY A 127 -8.13 57.47 13.23
N GLU A 128 -8.39 58.23 14.30
CA GLU A 128 -9.03 57.75 15.52
C GLU A 128 -10.30 56.95 15.21
N ASN A 129 -10.32 55.67 15.57
CA ASN A 129 -11.56 55.04 16.01
C ASN A 129 -11.30 53.86 16.93
N ALA A 130 -11.71 54.04 18.17
CA ALA A 130 -11.76 53.03 19.19
C ALA A 130 -12.75 51.92 18.81
N SER A 131 -12.31 50.66 18.87
CA SER A 131 -13.12 49.59 19.47
C SER A 131 -12.25 48.38 19.77
N ASP A 132 -12.05 48.21 21.07
CA ASP A 132 -11.63 46.99 21.75
C ASP A 132 -12.44 45.77 21.25
N ASN A 133 -11.78 44.87 20.52
CA ASN A 133 -12.21 43.48 20.36
C ASN A 133 -10.97 42.63 20.03
N SER A 134 -10.38 42.02 21.06
CA SER A 134 -9.25 41.10 20.95
C SER A 134 -9.69 39.75 20.36
N GLU A 135 -9.95 39.73 19.06
CA GLU A 135 -10.08 38.51 18.28
C GLU A 135 -8.65 38.01 17.96
N ALA A 136 -8.28 36.89 18.56
CA ALA A 136 -6.99 36.25 18.33
C ALA A 136 -6.78 35.99 16.83
N VAL A 137 -5.91 36.79 16.22
CA VAL A 137 -5.45 36.62 14.84
C VAL A 137 -4.63 35.34 14.77
N THR A 138 -5.32 34.23 14.53
CA THR A 138 -4.70 32.98 14.10
C THR A 138 -4.17 33.21 12.69
N PHE A 139 -2.85 33.37 12.57
CA PHE A 139 -2.16 33.36 11.29
C PHE A 139 -2.59 32.10 10.51
N PRO A 140 -3.14 32.24 9.29
CA PRO A 140 -3.42 31.09 8.44
C PRO A 140 -2.08 30.45 8.12
N THR A 141 -1.77 29.38 8.84
CA THR A 141 -0.60 28.55 8.51
C THR A 141 -0.98 27.85 7.23
N ASP A 142 -0.55 28.42 6.10
CA ASP A 142 -0.68 27.89 4.73
C ASP A 142 0.21 26.64 4.55
N SER A 143 0.08 25.69 5.48
CA SER A 143 0.39 24.30 5.20
C SER A 143 -0.80 23.78 4.41
N GLY A 144 -0.68 23.79 3.08
CA GLY A 144 -1.66 23.26 2.12
C GLY A 144 -1.95 21.75 2.25
N ALA A 145 -1.89 21.20 3.46
CA ALA A 145 -2.52 19.95 3.82
C ALA A 145 -4.03 20.16 3.70
N PRO A 146 -4.74 19.38 2.87
CA PRO A 146 -6.17 19.52 2.70
C PRO A 146 -6.84 19.36 4.08
N ALA A 147 -7.69 20.32 4.43
CA ALA A 147 -8.46 20.28 5.67
C ALA A 147 -9.11 18.89 5.82
N ARG A 148 -8.75 18.18 6.88
CA ARG A 148 -9.25 16.82 7.14
C ARG A 148 -10.77 16.91 7.25
N LYS A 149 -11.47 16.23 6.34
CA LYS A 149 -12.92 16.06 6.46
C LYS A 149 -13.19 15.17 7.67
N ASP A 150 -14.01 15.64 8.60
CA ASP A 150 -14.45 14.84 9.74
C ASP A 150 -15.47 13.80 9.25
N PHE A 151 -15.00 12.58 9.03
CA PHE A 151 -15.86 11.43 8.73
C PHE A 151 -16.42 10.82 10.02
N GLU A 152 -17.65 10.30 9.96
CA GLU A 152 -18.19 9.44 11.03
C GLU A 152 -17.23 8.27 11.28
N ASP A 153 -17.12 7.84 12.54
CA ASP A 153 -16.28 6.70 12.91
C ASP A 153 -16.95 5.39 12.49
N PHE A 154 -16.33 4.66 11.57
CA PHE A 154 -16.81 3.35 11.14
C PHE A 154 -15.65 2.43 10.79
N VAL A 155 -15.86 1.13 11.03
CA VAL A 155 -14.90 0.07 10.70
C VAL A 155 -14.96 -0.22 9.20
N ILE A 156 -13.80 -0.36 8.58
CA ILE A 156 -13.65 -0.69 7.16
C ILE A 156 -13.04 -2.10 7.06
N PRO A 157 -13.83 -3.12 6.69
CA PRO A 157 -13.32 -4.48 6.57
C PRO A 157 -12.51 -4.66 5.29
N PHE A 158 -11.26 -5.10 5.42
CA PHE A 158 -10.35 -5.36 4.30
C PHE A 158 -10.03 -6.84 4.16
N GLU A 159 -9.97 -7.33 2.92
CA GLU A 159 -9.47 -8.66 2.54
C GLU A 159 -8.14 -8.48 1.81
N VAL A 160 -7.06 -9.07 2.33
CA VAL A 160 -5.70 -8.91 1.79
C VAL A 160 -5.12 -10.25 1.30
N PRO A 161 -4.33 -10.27 0.22
CA PRO A 161 -3.75 -11.50 -0.31
C PRO A 161 -2.60 -11.98 0.58
N PHE A 162 -2.54 -13.29 0.83
CA PHE A 162 -1.49 -13.91 1.64
C PHE A 162 -1.23 -15.36 1.21
N LYS A 163 -0.02 -15.64 0.69
CA LYS A 163 0.44 -17.01 0.32
C LYS A 163 -0.62 -17.86 -0.41
N ASN A 164 -1.21 -17.31 -1.49
CA ASN A 164 -2.29 -17.92 -2.30
C ASN A 164 -3.68 -18.01 -1.64
N ALA A 165 -3.86 -17.40 -0.47
CA ALA A 165 -5.13 -17.25 0.21
C ALA A 165 -5.46 -15.76 0.41
N THR A 166 -6.59 -15.48 1.06
CA THR A 166 -6.95 -14.14 1.56
C THR A 166 -6.99 -14.16 3.08
N ARG A 167 -6.60 -13.07 3.73
CA ARG A 167 -6.74 -12.83 5.17
C ARG A 167 -7.57 -11.58 5.40
N ASP A 168 -8.33 -11.58 6.48
CA ASP A 168 -9.01 -10.37 6.93
C ASP A 168 -8.01 -9.46 7.65
N LEU A 169 -8.11 -8.16 7.40
CA LEU A 169 -7.35 -7.10 8.03
C LEU A 169 -8.31 -6.29 8.92
N ASP A 170 -8.18 -6.49 10.22
CA ASP A 170 -9.02 -5.89 11.26
C ASP A 170 -8.45 -4.57 11.79
N GLY A 171 -9.25 -3.83 12.56
CA GLY A 171 -8.80 -2.62 13.27
C GLY A 171 -8.67 -1.37 12.41
N ILE A 172 -8.97 -1.46 11.10
CA ILE A 172 -8.97 -0.30 10.20
C ILE A 172 -10.31 0.43 10.30
N THR A 173 -10.25 1.73 10.56
CA THR A 173 -11.43 2.62 10.67
C THR A 173 -11.31 3.82 9.73
N SER A 174 -12.38 4.58 9.57
CA SER A 174 -12.40 5.84 8.82
C SER A 174 -11.44 6.91 9.36
N LYS A 175 -10.98 6.77 10.60
CA LYS A 175 -9.98 7.66 11.24
C LYS A 175 -8.55 7.17 11.12
N THR A 176 -8.34 5.97 10.58
CA THR A 176 -7.00 5.41 10.40
C THR A 176 -6.22 6.22 9.37
N THR A 177 -5.01 6.65 9.72
CA THR A 177 -4.12 7.36 8.78
C THR A 177 -3.59 6.40 7.71
N PHE A 178 -3.21 6.93 6.55
CA PHE A 178 -2.70 6.10 5.46
C PHE A 178 -1.43 5.35 5.85
N ASP A 179 -0.50 5.99 6.56
CA ASP A 179 0.72 5.35 7.05
C ASP A 179 0.43 4.19 8.01
N HIS A 180 -0.50 4.38 8.96
CA HIS A 180 -0.89 3.33 9.89
C HIS A 180 -1.57 2.16 9.16
N PHE A 181 -2.40 2.46 8.16
CA PHE A 181 -2.97 1.45 7.27
C PHE A 181 -1.87 0.65 6.55
N LEU A 182 -0.86 1.31 5.97
CA LEU A 182 0.24 0.63 5.27
C LEU A 182 1.08 -0.24 6.20
N ILE A 183 1.36 0.21 7.42
CA ILE A 183 2.08 -0.59 8.44
C ILE A 183 1.28 -1.85 8.76
N THR A 184 0.00 -1.70 9.10
CA THR A 184 -0.87 -2.83 9.45
C THR A 184 -1.04 -3.80 8.27
N LEU A 185 -1.15 -3.27 7.05
CA LEU A 185 -1.22 -4.04 5.81
C LEU A 185 0.07 -4.85 5.59
N ALA A 186 1.25 -4.22 5.75
CA ALA A 186 2.55 -4.86 5.58
C ALA A 186 2.75 -6.02 6.57
N GLU A 187 2.43 -5.78 7.84
CA GLU A 187 2.46 -6.80 8.89
C GLU A 187 1.55 -7.98 8.54
N ARG A 188 0.31 -7.69 8.10
CA ARG A 188 -0.68 -8.73 7.81
C ARG A 188 -0.32 -9.57 6.59
N MET A 189 0.29 -8.94 5.58
CA MET A 189 0.78 -9.59 4.36
C MET A 189 2.15 -10.27 4.55
N GLU A 190 2.81 -10.11 5.71
CA GLU A 190 4.21 -10.53 5.95
C GLU A 190 5.18 -9.97 4.89
N THR A 191 5.00 -8.71 4.51
CA THR A 191 5.83 -8.00 3.51
C THR A 191 6.42 -6.71 4.07
N ARG A 192 7.31 -6.08 3.30
CA ARG A 192 7.90 -4.77 3.66
C ARG A 192 7.04 -3.65 3.09
N ILE A 193 6.90 -2.54 3.83
CA ILE A 193 6.17 -1.35 3.37
C ILE A 193 6.71 -0.84 2.03
N SER A 194 8.03 -0.92 1.81
CA SER A 194 8.68 -0.54 0.56
C SER A 194 8.23 -1.34 -0.67
N LEU A 195 7.60 -2.50 -0.49
CA LEU A 195 7.06 -3.33 -1.56
C LEU A 195 5.57 -3.05 -1.82
N LEU A 196 4.91 -2.27 -0.96
CA LEU A 196 3.49 -1.90 -1.08
C LEU A 196 3.27 -0.65 -1.96
N THR A 197 4.22 -0.30 -2.83
CA THR A 197 4.12 0.89 -3.69
C THR A 197 3.07 0.77 -4.79
N ALA A 198 2.67 -0.45 -5.14
CA ALA A 198 1.73 -0.73 -6.22
C ALA A 198 0.54 -1.57 -5.71
N ILE A 199 -0.13 -1.10 -4.66
CA ILE A 199 -1.35 -1.73 -4.13
C ILE A 199 -2.59 -1.13 -4.77
N ALA A 200 -3.54 -1.97 -5.16
CA ALA A 200 -4.83 -1.57 -5.69
C ALA A 200 -5.98 -2.13 -4.85
N TYR A 201 -7.17 -1.53 -4.94
CA TYR A 201 -8.34 -1.96 -4.20
C TYR A 201 -9.59 -2.09 -5.07
N VAL A 202 -10.49 -3.00 -4.68
CA VAL A 202 -11.82 -3.18 -5.27
C VAL A 202 -12.87 -3.29 -4.15
N PRO A 203 -13.80 -2.32 -4.03
CA PRO A 203 -14.91 -2.42 -3.10
C PRO A 203 -15.97 -3.44 -3.55
N SER A 204 -16.40 -4.34 -2.66
CA SER A 204 -17.34 -5.42 -3.01
C SER A 204 -18.78 -4.95 -3.29
N TYR A 205 -19.13 -3.71 -2.91
CA TYR A 205 -20.43 -3.11 -3.20
C TYR A 205 -20.55 -2.54 -4.62
N LYS A 206 -19.45 -2.48 -5.40
CA LYS A 206 -19.53 -2.12 -6.82
C LYS A 206 -20.15 -3.27 -7.64
N PRO A 207 -20.92 -2.97 -8.70
CA PRO A 207 -21.51 -4.01 -9.54
C PRO A 207 -20.44 -4.92 -10.14
N LYS A 208 -20.73 -6.23 -10.18
CA LYS A 208 -19.80 -7.25 -10.72
C LYS A 208 -19.71 -7.26 -12.26
N SER A 209 -20.68 -6.62 -12.93
CA SER A 209 -20.78 -6.53 -14.39
C SER A 209 -21.02 -5.07 -14.78
N PRO A 210 -20.09 -4.41 -15.49
CA PRO A 210 -18.77 -4.91 -15.90
C PRO A 210 -17.85 -5.22 -14.70
N LYS A 211 -16.80 -6.03 -14.91
CA LYS A 211 -15.84 -6.33 -13.83
C LYS A 211 -15.25 -5.00 -13.32
N PRO A 212 -15.34 -4.70 -12.01
CA PRO A 212 -14.81 -3.45 -11.49
C PRO A 212 -13.30 -3.40 -11.69
N ILE A 213 -12.81 -2.28 -12.19
CA ILE A 213 -11.38 -2.04 -12.42
C ILE A 213 -10.74 -1.68 -11.06
N PRO A 214 -9.67 -2.37 -10.63
CA PRO A 214 -8.95 -2.02 -9.42
C PRO A 214 -8.44 -0.58 -9.47
N LYS A 215 -8.64 0.18 -8.40
CA LYS A 215 -8.09 1.54 -8.24
C LYS A 215 -6.79 1.46 -7.46
N LEU A 216 -5.74 2.12 -7.93
CA LEU A 216 -4.44 2.16 -7.25
C LEU A 216 -4.54 3.02 -5.98
N LEU A 217 -3.86 2.62 -4.91
CA LEU A 217 -3.87 3.28 -3.60
C LEU A 217 -2.45 3.76 -3.28
N GLU A 218 -2.02 4.82 -3.96
CA GLU A 218 -0.63 5.29 -3.96
C GLU A 218 -0.33 6.29 -2.85
N ASP A 219 -1.33 7.08 -2.44
CA ASP A 219 -1.13 8.23 -1.56
C ASP A 219 -2.29 8.44 -0.57
N GLU A 220 -2.06 9.36 0.37
CA GLU A 220 -3.04 9.74 1.39
C GLU A 220 -4.31 10.35 0.77
N ARG A 221 -4.21 11.00 -0.40
CA ARG A 221 -5.36 11.62 -1.08
C ARG A 221 -6.32 10.57 -1.62
N VAL A 222 -5.81 9.51 -2.24
CA VAL A 222 -6.61 8.39 -2.71
C VAL A 222 -7.17 7.58 -1.54
N TRP A 223 -6.45 7.49 -0.42
CA TRP A 223 -6.95 6.94 0.83
C TRP A 223 -8.20 7.68 1.35
N TYR A 224 -8.15 9.01 1.46
CA TYR A 224 -9.33 9.78 1.85
C TYR A 224 -10.49 9.66 0.86
N LYS A 225 -10.19 9.56 -0.44
CA LYS A 225 -11.21 9.31 -1.47
C LYS A 225 -11.88 7.95 -1.33
N LEU A 226 -11.14 6.91 -0.93
CA LEU A 226 -11.70 5.61 -0.57
C LEU A 226 -12.63 5.73 0.64
N ILE A 227 -12.21 6.43 1.70
CA ILE A 227 -13.05 6.65 2.90
C ILE A 227 -14.34 7.40 2.54
N GLU A 228 -14.26 8.42 1.68
CA GLU A 228 -15.41 9.16 1.16
C GLU A 228 -16.35 8.25 0.35
N ASP A 229 -15.81 7.46 -0.59
CA ASP A 229 -16.56 6.48 -1.39
C ASP A 229 -17.31 5.45 -0.51
N ILE A 230 -16.75 5.08 0.65
CA ILE A 230 -17.37 4.15 1.61
C ILE A 230 -18.42 4.88 2.46
N SER A 231 -18.13 6.09 2.94
CA SER A 231 -19.08 6.91 3.70
C SER A 231 -20.35 7.17 2.89
N ASP A 232 -20.21 7.49 1.60
CA ASP A 232 -21.33 7.68 0.69
C ASP A 232 -22.13 6.39 0.48
N TYR A 233 -21.45 5.24 0.36
CA TYR A 233 -22.12 3.94 0.29
C TYR A 233 -22.94 3.62 1.56
N ILE A 234 -22.40 3.92 2.74
CA ILE A 234 -23.08 3.75 4.02
C ILE A 234 -24.30 4.67 4.09
N LYS A 235 -24.15 5.96 3.76
CA LYS A 235 -25.23 6.95 3.78
C LYS A 235 -26.35 6.58 2.82
N THR A 236 -26.02 6.25 1.57
CA THR A 236 -27.01 5.84 0.56
C THR A 236 -27.72 4.55 0.93
N SER A 237 -27.01 3.57 1.51
CA SER A 237 -27.59 2.32 2.00
C SER A 237 -28.56 2.53 3.17
N LYS A 238 -28.22 3.41 4.12
CA LYS A 238 -29.11 3.80 5.23
C LYS A 238 -30.34 4.56 4.70
N ALA A 239 -30.14 5.52 3.80
CA ALA A 239 -31.22 6.32 3.21
C ALA A 239 -32.24 5.44 2.46
N ALA A 240 -31.76 4.47 1.67
CA ALA A 240 -32.62 3.52 0.95
C ALA A 240 -33.53 2.70 1.87
N LYS A 241 -33.13 2.51 3.13
CA LYS A 241 -33.90 1.78 4.15
C LYS A 241 -34.52 2.69 5.20
N ARG A 242 -34.91 3.93 4.83
CA ARG A 242 -35.56 4.92 5.71
C ARG A 242 -34.74 5.23 6.99
N GLY A 243 -33.41 5.25 6.87
CA GLY A 243 -32.47 5.67 7.93
C GLY A 243 -32.17 4.63 9.02
N THR A 244 -32.99 3.58 9.17
CA THR A 244 -32.85 2.58 10.25
C THR A 244 -32.32 1.22 9.76
N GLY A 245 -32.23 1.01 8.45
CA GLY A 245 -31.82 -0.29 7.95
C GLY A 245 -30.32 -0.56 8.10
N ALA A 246 -30.01 -1.78 8.54
CA ALA A 246 -28.65 -2.31 8.55
C ALA A 246 -28.01 -2.17 7.16
N VAL A 247 -26.81 -1.58 7.11
CA VAL A 247 -26.00 -1.49 5.90
C VAL A 247 -25.67 -2.90 5.43
N LYS A 248 -25.76 -3.16 4.13
CA LYS A 248 -25.40 -4.48 3.60
C LYS A 248 -23.91 -4.70 3.87
N PRO A 249 -23.50 -5.89 4.40
CA PRO A 249 -22.09 -6.19 4.60
C PRO A 249 -21.30 -5.99 3.31
N PHE A 250 -20.14 -5.35 3.44
CA PHE A 250 -19.20 -5.12 2.35
C PHE A 250 -17.79 -5.42 2.83
N THR A 251 -16.85 -5.52 1.89
CA THR A 251 -15.42 -5.75 2.11
C THR A 251 -14.63 -5.03 1.01
N ILE A 252 -13.44 -4.54 1.34
CA ILE A 252 -12.52 -3.94 0.38
C ILE A 252 -11.40 -4.94 0.11
N ARG A 253 -11.29 -5.42 -1.14
CA ARG A 253 -10.26 -6.38 -1.54
C ARG A 253 -9.01 -5.65 -2.00
N ILE A 254 -7.88 -5.95 -1.39
CA ILE A 254 -6.56 -5.45 -1.80
C ILE A 254 -5.96 -6.39 -2.83
N PHE A 255 -5.29 -5.81 -3.83
CA PHE A 255 -4.53 -6.50 -4.86
C PHE A 255 -3.12 -5.93 -4.87
N ASP A 256 -2.13 -6.82 -4.89
CA ASP A 256 -0.74 -6.44 -5.13
C ASP A 256 -0.50 -6.44 -6.65
N THR A 257 -0.24 -5.27 -7.22
CA THR A 257 0.08 -5.11 -8.65
C THR A 257 1.57 -5.10 -8.92
N SER A 258 2.43 -5.16 -7.89
CA SER A 258 3.90 -5.12 -8.05
C SER A 258 4.47 -6.37 -8.75
N GLY A 259 3.75 -7.48 -8.71
CA GLY A 259 4.18 -8.76 -9.29
C GLY A 259 3.37 -9.24 -10.51
N SER A 260 2.47 -8.42 -11.05
CA SER A 260 1.51 -8.87 -12.07
C SER A 260 1.98 -8.76 -13.52
N ASP A 261 3.28 -8.61 -13.80
CA ASP A 261 3.86 -8.71 -15.15
C ASP A 261 3.79 -10.14 -15.75
N ARG A 262 2.87 -10.98 -15.26
CA ARG A 262 2.47 -12.19 -15.97
C ARG A 262 1.64 -11.79 -17.18
N GLU A 263 2.35 -11.50 -18.27
CA GLU A 263 1.82 -11.51 -19.63
C GLU A 263 0.82 -12.67 -19.80
N GLY A 264 -0.33 -12.33 -20.37
CA GLY A 264 -1.59 -13.06 -20.26
C GLY A 264 -1.50 -14.59 -20.30
N SER A 265 -1.82 -15.22 -19.16
CA SER A 265 -2.10 -16.66 -19.12
C SER A 265 -3.52 -16.93 -19.62
N SER A 266 -3.59 -17.23 -20.91
CA SER A 266 -4.52 -18.24 -21.40
C SER A 266 -4.24 -19.53 -20.63
N LYS A 267 -5.25 -20.01 -19.88
CA LYS A 267 -5.33 -21.31 -19.18
C LYS A 267 -4.26 -22.34 -19.61
N LYS A 268 -3.20 -22.48 -18.82
CA LYS A 268 -2.52 -23.77 -18.68
C LYS A 268 -2.05 -23.93 -17.22
N LYS A 269 -2.52 -25.01 -16.63
CA LYS A 269 -2.34 -25.42 -15.24
C LYS A 269 -0.96 -26.05 -15.16
N ASP A 270 0.05 -25.31 -14.70
CA ASP A 270 1.32 -25.88 -14.25
C ASP A 270 1.81 -25.18 -12.98
N GLU A 271 2.40 -26.00 -12.14
CA GLU A 271 2.88 -25.82 -10.78
C GLU A 271 3.92 -24.69 -10.71
N ALA A 272 3.64 -23.63 -9.95
CA ALA A 272 4.45 -22.42 -9.95
C ALA A 272 5.65 -22.52 -8.98
N ALA A 273 6.85 -22.54 -9.55
CA ALA A 273 8.11 -22.33 -8.85
C ALA A 273 8.17 -20.93 -8.18
N PRO A 274 8.90 -20.79 -7.07
CA PRO A 274 9.02 -19.53 -6.33
C PRO A 274 9.65 -18.42 -7.17
N ALA A 275 9.13 -17.20 -7.02
CA ALA A 275 9.61 -16.01 -7.71
C ALA A 275 11.09 -15.76 -7.34
N MET A 276 11.95 -15.84 -8.36
CA MET A 276 13.36 -15.52 -8.25
C MET A 276 13.51 -14.00 -8.04
N PRO A 277 14.44 -13.55 -7.19
CA PRO A 277 14.78 -12.13 -7.08
C PRO A 277 15.18 -11.57 -8.45
N TYR A 278 14.82 -10.31 -8.71
CA TYR A 278 15.27 -9.57 -9.90
C TYR A 278 16.78 -9.76 -10.06
N THR A 279 17.18 -10.15 -11.25
CA THR A 279 18.58 -10.36 -11.56
C THR A 279 19.30 -9.02 -11.67
N ASP A 280 20.60 -8.98 -11.36
CA ASP A 280 21.42 -7.77 -11.54
C ASP A 280 21.35 -7.20 -12.97
N VAL A 281 21.05 -8.07 -13.94
CA VAL A 281 20.85 -7.71 -15.35
C VAL A 281 19.63 -6.80 -15.52
N GLU A 282 18.51 -7.14 -14.91
CA GLU A 282 17.26 -6.37 -15.00
C GLU A 282 17.40 -5.00 -14.32
N LEU A 283 18.10 -4.93 -13.18
CA LEU A 283 18.39 -3.64 -12.53
C LEU A 283 19.23 -2.74 -13.45
N ARG A 284 20.24 -3.31 -14.11
CA ARG A 284 21.11 -2.57 -15.04
C ARG A 284 20.35 -2.07 -16.26
N GLU A 285 19.46 -2.89 -16.81
CA GLU A 285 18.60 -2.52 -17.93
C GLU A 285 17.66 -1.37 -17.56
N ARG A 286 17.03 -1.43 -16.38
CA ARG A 286 16.17 -0.34 -15.89
C ARG A 286 16.93 0.97 -15.69
N ALA A 287 18.15 0.92 -15.16
CA ALA A 287 19.02 2.09 -15.03
C ALA A 287 19.39 2.70 -16.40
N MET A 288 19.68 1.86 -17.40
CA MET A 288 19.94 2.32 -18.77
C MET A 288 18.69 2.95 -19.41
N GLN A 289 17.51 2.39 -19.15
CA GLN A 289 16.24 2.94 -19.64
C GLN A 289 16.00 4.36 -19.10
N GLN A 290 16.19 4.58 -17.80
CA GLN A 290 16.06 5.92 -17.19
C GLN A 290 17.08 6.91 -17.76
N ARG A 291 18.31 6.45 -18.02
CA ARG A 291 19.35 7.28 -18.63
C ARG A 291 18.98 7.71 -20.05
N LEU A 292 18.41 6.80 -20.85
CA LEU A 292 17.89 7.11 -22.19
C LEU A 292 16.74 8.11 -22.14
N GLU A 293 15.79 7.92 -21.23
CA GLU A 293 14.64 8.82 -21.07
C GLU A 293 15.07 10.25 -20.76
N LYS A 294 16.05 10.40 -19.84
CA LYS A 294 16.62 11.71 -19.49
C LYS A 294 17.41 12.32 -20.65
N HIS A 295 18.20 11.52 -21.36
CA HIS A 295 19.05 12.00 -22.46
C HIS A 295 18.23 12.51 -23.65
N HIS A 296 17.17 11.78 -24.01
CA HIS A 296 16.32 12.11 -25.16
C HIS A 296 15.09 12.94 -24.76
N TRP A 297 15.10 13.61 -23.61
CA TRP A 297 13.94 14.37 -23.13
C TRP A 297 13.65 15.60 -24.01
N CYS A 298 12.50 15.60 -24.68
CA CYS A 298 12.07 16.70 -25.54
C CYS A 298 11.19 17.69 -24.78
N GLN A 299 11.60 18.96 -24.73
CA GLN A 299 10.85 20.02 -24.03
C GLN A 299 9.45 20.25 -24.62
N ASN A 300 9.30 20.13 -25.95
CA ASN A 300 8.02 20.37 -26.63
C ASN A 300 6.97 19.31 -26.31
N HIS A 301 7.38 18.04 -26.20
CA HIS A 301 6.47 16.92 -25.96
C HIS A 301 6.42 16.49 -24.47
N LYS A 302 7.36 16.99 -23.65
CA LYS A 302 7.57 16.58 -22.25
C LYS A 302 7.70 15.07 -22.08
N LYS A 303 8.38 14.42 -23.02
CA LYS A 303 8.63 12.96 -23.09
C LYS A 303 9.94 12.68 -23.84
N ALA A 304 10.47 11.46 -23.71
CA ALA A 304 11.63 11.02 -24.48
C ALA A 304 11.30 10.97 -25.98
N CYS A 305 11.98 11.77 -26.80
CA CYS A 305 11.84 11.78 -28.25
C CYS A 305 13.21 11.75 -28.92
N PHE A 306 13.30 11.00 -30.01
CA PHE A 306 14.44 11.00 -30.90
C PHE A 306 14.24 12.02 -32.02
N MET A 307 15.19 12.94 -32.21
CA MET A 307 15.14 13.95 -33.26
C MET A 307 15.72 13.39 -34.56
N LYS A 308 14.92 13.34 -35.62
CA LYS A 308 15.36 12.92 -36.94
C LYS A 308 16.09 14.07 -37.65
N SER A 309 16.86 13.75 -38.69
CA SER A 309 17.61 14.72 -39.49
C SER A 309 16.73 15.75 -40.21
N ASP A 310 15.44 15.46 -40.40
CA ASP A 310 14.43 16.39 -40.94
C ASP A 310 13.89 17.38 -39.89
N GLY A 311 14.39 17.32 -38.65
CA GLY A 311 13.92 18.11 -37.52
C GLY A 311 12.64 17.58 -36.87
N SER A 312 12.06 16.49 -37.38
CA SER A 312 10.88 15.87 -36.78
C SER A 312 11.26 15.07 -35.52
N CYS A 313 10.42 15.14 -34.50
CA CYS A 313 10.61 14.37 -33.26
C CYS A 313 9.78 13.08 -33.30
N TYR A 314 10.44 11.94 -33.14
CA TYR A 314 9.82 10.63 -32.92
C TYR A 314 9.69 10.37 -31.41
N HIS A 315 8.47 10.22 -30.90
CA HIS A 315 8.22 9.84 -29.50
C HIS A 315 8.60 8.36 -29.25
N LEU A 316 9.60 8.15 -28.41
CA LEU A 316 10.06 6.82 -28.00
C LEU A 316 9.04 6.20 -27.03
N THR A 317 8.50 5.04 -27.39
CA THR A 317 7.61 4.29 -26.49
C THR A 317 8.41 3.58 -25.40
N ILE A 318 7.72 3.10 -24.35
CA ILE A 318 8.37 2.30 -23.28
C ILE A 318 9.05 1.06 -23.87
N SER A 319 8.41 0.42 -24.87
CA SER A 319 8.98 -0.73 -25.58
C SER A 319 10.25 -0.36 -26.35
N ASP A 320 10.28 0.82 -26.97
CA ASP A 320 11.45 1.31 -27.70
C ASP A 320 12.61 1.55 -26.74
N LEU A 321 12.35 2.24 -25.61
CA LEU A 321 13.33 2.51 -24.57
C LEU A 321 13.87 1.23 -23.92
N ALA A 322 13.01 0.25 -23.65
CA ALA A 322 13.42 -1.05 -23.10
C ALA A 322 14.31 -1.83 -24.08
N THR A 323 13.94 -1.87 -25.36
CA THR A 323 14.74 -2.52 -26.41
C THR A 323 16.10 -1.85 -26.56
N TRP A 324 16.13 -0.52 -26.55
CA TRP A 324 17.37 0.24 -26.63
C TRP A 324 18.25 0.03 -25.40
N ALA A 325 17.66 0.03 -24.19
CA ALA A 325 18.39 -0.24 -22.95
C ALA A 325 19.02 -1.65 -22.92
N LEU A 326 18.30 -2.66 -23.43
CA LEU A 326 18.80 -4.03 -23.59
C LEU A 326 19.97 -4.09 -24.59
N LEU A 327 19.91 -3.32 -25.68
CA LEU A 327 21.00 -3.29 -26.66
C LEU A 327 22.21 -2.52 -26.15
N LEU A 328 22.01 -1.49 -25.33
CA LEU A 328 23.07 -0.79 -24.60
C LEU A 328 23.77 -1.70 -23.59
N SER A 329 23.02 -2.50 -22.84
CA SER A 329 23.60 -3.43 -21.86
C SER A 329 24.49 -4.49 -22.53
N LYS A 330 24.14 -4.87 -23.78
CA LYS A 330 24.91 -5.77 -24.64
C LYS A 330 26.00 -5.08 -25.47
N GLN A 331 26.21 -3.77 -25.30
CA GLN A 331 27.17 -2.96 -26.07
C GLN A 331 26.95 -3.00 -27.59
N LYS A 332 25.70 -3.21 -28.02
CA LYS A 332 25.30 -3.23 -29.44
C LYS A 332 24.70 -1.92 -29.93
N ALA A 333 24.45 -0.98 -29.03
CA ALA A 333 23.91 0.34 -29.32
C ALA A 333 24.71 1.41 -28.58
N THR A 334 24.59 2.66 -29.01
CA THR A 334 25.09 3.84 -28.29
C THR A 334 23.91 4.63 -27.72
N ILE A 335 24.19 5.56 -26.80
CA ILE A 335 23.13 6.38 -26.18
C ILE A 335 22.60 7.40 -27.19
N ASP A 336 23.46 7.89 -28.09
CA ASP A 336 23.14 8.97 -29.02
C ASP A 336 22.40 8.49 -30.26
N GLU A 337 22.74 7.28 -30.75
CA GLU A 337 22.20 6.75 -31.99
C GLU A 337 21.30 5.52 -31.74
N PRO A 338 20.03 5.55 -32.20
CA PRO A 338 19.12 4.45 -31.99
C PRO A 338 19.55 3.24 -32.83
N PRO A 339 19.52 2.02 -32.25
CA PRO A 339 19.88 0.82 -32.98
C PRO A 339 18.94 0.57 -34.17
N GLU A 340 19.49 0.05 -35.26
CA GLU A 340 18.77 -0.26 -36.50
C GLU A 340 17.56 -1.20 -36.24
N GLU A 341 17.68 -2.08 -35.25
CA GLU A 341 16.65 -3.02 -34.80
C GLU A 341 15.34 -2.35 -34.36
N LEU A 342 15.37 -1.07 -33.93
CA LEU A 342 14.17 -0.32 -33.54
C LEU A 342 13.28 0.09 -34.72
N ASN A 343 13.79 0.05 -35.96
CA ASN A 343 13.03 0.36 -37.19
C ASN A 343 12.19 1.65 -37.09
N LEU A 344 12.80 2.74 -36.59
CA LEU A 344 12.12 4.02 -36.33
C LEU A 344 11.58 4.72 -37.60
N THR A 345 12.05 4.29 -38.77
CA THR A 345 11.61 4.76 -40.09
C THR A 345 10.23 4.20 -40.45
N ASP A 346 9.95 2.93 -40.17
CA ASP A 346 8.69 2.26 -40.53
C ASP A 346 7.55 2.57 -39.55
N ASN A 347 7.89 2.92 -38.31
CA ASN A 347 6.93 3.13 -37.22
C ASN A 347 6.15 4.46 -37.29
N VAL A 348 6.35 5.30 -38.31
CA VAL A 348 5.60 6.55 -38.51
C VAL A 348 4.09 6.30 -38.58
N LYS A 349 3.67 5.17 -39.19
CA LYS A 349 2.25 4.76 -39.23
C LYS A 349 1.69 4.43 -37.84
N ARG A 350 2.51 3.84 -36.97
CA ARG A 350 2.15 3.47 -35.59
C ARG A 350 1.95 4.71 -34.73
N GLN A 351 2.80 5.72 -34.89
CA GLN A 351 2.65 7.00 -34.19
C GLN A 351 1.43 7.80 -34.66
N ALA A 352 1.10 7.78 -35.95
CA ALA A 352 -0.12 8.41 -36.43
C ALA A 352 -1.37 7.78 -35.79
N ALA A 353 -1.38 6.45 -35.63
CA ALA A 353 -2.45 5.74 -34.93
C ALA A 353 -2.50 6.08 -33.43
N ALA A 354 -1.36 6.14 -32.75
CA ALA A 354 -1.28 6.50 -31.33
C ALA A 354 -1.67 7.96 -31.06
N LYS A 355 -1.21 8.91 -31.90
CA LYS A 355 -1.62 10.33 -31.84
C LYS A 355 -3.12 10.48 -32.10
N LYS A 356 -3.69 9.70 -33.04
CA LYS A 356 -5.14 9.69 -33.30
C LYS A 356 -5.94 9.13 -32.13
N ALA A 357 -5.43 8.11 -31.44
CA ALA A 357 -6.07 7.55 -30.25
C ALA A 357 -6.03 8.51 -29.05
N MET A 358 -4.91 9.23 -28.84
CA MET A 358 -4.78 10.19 -27.73
C MET A 358 -5.49 11.53 -28.00
N GLY A 359 -5.49 12.02 -29.24
CA GLY A 359 -6.15 13.28 -29.63
C GLY A 359 -7.69 13.21 -29.58
N SER A 360 -8.28 12.01 -29.56
CA SER A 360 -9.73 11.82 -29.45
C SER A 360 -10.30 12.06 -28.05
N SER A 361 -9.46 12.29 -27.03
CA SER A 361 -9.90 12.43 -25.63
C SER A 361 -9.89 13.88 -25.10
N GLN A 362 -9.54 14.90 -25.89
CA GLN A 362 -9.26 16.23 -25.34
C GLN A 362 -9.99 17.43 -25.98
N VAL A 363 -11.01 17.22 -26.83
CA VAL A 363 -11.86 18.34 -27.29
C VAL A 363 -13.35 17.96 -27.22
N ALA A 364 -13.94 18.14 -26.03
CA ALA A 364 -15.36 18.46 -25.84
C ALA A 364 -15.61 18.73 -24.34
N ALA A 365 -15.07 19.84 -23.84
CA ALA A 365 -15.61 20.49 -22.65
C ALA A 365 -16.84 21.28 -23.10
N ASP A 366 -17.94 20.58 -23.42
CA ASP A 366 -19.28 21.15 -23.33
C ASP A 366 -20.37 20.06 -23.31
N SER A 367 -20.94 19.88 -22.11
CA SER A 367 -22.35 19.60 -21.85
C SER A 367 -23.08 18.52 -22.68
N ALA A 368 -22.72 17.24 -22.51
CA ALA A 368 -23.72 16.17 -22.59
C ALA A 368 -23.26 14.92 -21.82
N PRO A 369 -24.12 14.32 -20.97
CA PRO A 369 -23.81 13.03 -20.36
C PRO A 369 -23.67 11.95 -21.44
N PRO A 370 -22.78 10.95 -21.23
CA PRO A 370 -22.50 9.91 -22.22
C PRO A 370 -23.79 9.14 -22.57
N ALA A 371 -23.94 8.76 -23.83
CA ALA A 371 -25.18 8.20 -24.40
C ALA A 371 -25.74 6.98 -23.64
N TRP A 372 -24.88 6.19 -22.98
CA TRP A 372 -25.32 5.06 -22.15
C TRP A 372 -26.11 5.53 -20.91
N LEU A 373 -25.78 6.70 -20.36
CA LEU A 373 -26.45 7.29 -19.21
C LEU A 373 -27.80 7.90 -19.61
N GLN A 374 -27.91 8.46 -20.82
CA GLN A 374 -29.20 8.90 -21.37
C GLN A 374 -30.16 7.73 -21.61
N GLN A 375 -29.65 6.56 -22.03
CA GLN A 375 -30.47 5.38 -22.22
C GLN A 375 -30.99 4.78 -20.89
N MET A 376 -30.25 4.93 -19.79
CA MET A 376 -30.71 4.48 -18.47
C MET A 376 -31.78 5.38 -17.85
N MET A 377 -31.74 6.71 -18.09
CA MET A 377 -32.78 7.62 -17.60
C MET A 377 -34.08 7.53 -18.41
N ALA A 378 -34.00 7.23 -19.71
CA ALA A 378 -35.18 7.07 -20.57
C ALA A 378 -36.01 5.80 -20.26
N VAL A 379 -35.38 4.76 -19.70
CA VAL A 379 -36.06 3.50 -19.33
C VAL A 379 -36.69 3.56 -17.94
N GLY A 380 -36.26 4.51 -17.07
CA GLY A 380 -36.74 4.61 -15.68
C GLY A 380 -38.07 5.36 -15.48
N MET A 381 -38.61 6.01 -16.51
CA MET A 381 -39.79 6.91 -16.39
C MET A 381 -41.07 6.37 -17.06
N MET A 382 -41.05 5.18 -17.67
CA MET A 382 -42.27 4.54 -18.18
C MET A 382 -42.55 3.22 -17.47
N GLY A 383 -43.54 3.25 -16.57
CA GLY A 383 -44.40 2.09 -16.31
C GLY A 383 -43.96 1.16 -15.19
N TYR A 384 -44.20 1.56 -13.94
CA TYR A 384 -44.55 0.60 -12.88
C TYR A 384 -45.99 0.86 -12.44
N GLN A 385 -46.93 0.24 -13.15
CA GLN A 385 -48.27 -0.01 -12.64
C GLN A 385 -48.19 -1.25 -11.73
N PRO A 386 -48.57 -1.16 -10.44
CA PRO A 386 -48.62 -2.34 -9.59
C PRO A 386 -49.74 -3.28 -10.05
N PRO A 387 -49.53 -4.62 -9.97
CA PRO A 387 -50.54 -5.59 -10.39
C PRO A 387 -51.74 -5.62 -9.40
N PRO A 388 -52.97 -5.83 -9.90
CA PRO A 388 -54.23 -5.60 -9.15
C PRO A 388 -54.61 -6.66 -8.11
N TRP A 389 -53.75 -7.62 -7.76
CA TRP A 389 -54.11 -8.70 -6.83
C TRP A 389 -53.81 -8.42 -5.36
N ALA A 390 -53.27 -7.25 -5.01
CA ALA A 390 -52.81 -6.94 -3.65
C ALA A 390 -53.85 -6.24 -2.73
N MET A 391 -55.15 -6.26 -3.04
CA MET A 391 -56.19 -5.52 -2.27
C MET A 391 -57.28 -6.39 -1.62
N MET A 392 -57.03 -7.66 -1.29
CA MET A 392 -57.99 -8.46 -0.50
C MET A 392 -57.32 -9.17 0.67
N THR A 393 -57.20 -8.47 1.81
CA THR A 393 -57.18 -9.15 3.11
C THR A 393 -57.75 -8.23 4.18
N GLY A 394 -59.06 -8.33 4.36
CA GLY A 394 -59.80 -7.82 5.50
C GLY A 394 -60.98 -8.75 5.75
N MET A 395 -61.29 -8.98 7.04
CA MET A 395 -62.43 -9.69 7.63
C MET A 395 -62.12 -11.06 8.24
N PHE A 396 -61.91 -11.09 9.55
CA PHE A 396 -62.62 -12.03 10.44
C PHE A 396 -62.95 -11.33 11.77
N PRO A 397 -64.21 -11.43 12.26
CA PRO A 397 -64.66 -10.77 13.48
C PRO A 397 -64.71 -11.71 14.70
N GLY A 398 -64.46 -11.13 15.88
CA GLY A 398 -65.19 -11.47 17.10
C GLY A 398 -64.74 -12.68 17.91
N ALA A 399 -64.17 -12.43 19.11
CA ALA A 399 -64.70 -12.91 20.38
C ALA A 399 -63.71 -12.57 21.53
N SER A 400 -64.07 -11.58 22.34
CA SER A 400 -63.73 -11.59 23.77
C SER A 400 -64.78 -12.44 24.50
N PRO A 401 -64.45 -13.08 25.63
CA PRO A 401 -64.76 -12.41 26.89
C PRO A 401 -63.77 -12.64 28.04
N THR A 402 -63.78 -11.63 28.91
CA THR A 402 -63.45 -11.59 30.34
C THR A 402 -63.48 -12.91 31.12
N GLY A 403 -62.50 -13.06 32.02
CA GLY A 403 -62.53 -14.01 33.13
C GLY A 403 -61.53 -13.63 34.24
N ILE A 404 -62.03 -12.93 35.26
CA ILE A 404 -61.35 -12.66 36.53
C ILE A 404 -61.47 -13.92 37.40
N THR A 405 -60.37 -14.42 37.99
CA THR A 405 -60.37 -15.02 39.33
C THR A 405 -59.01 -14.84 40.02
N PRO A 406 -58.98 -14.68 41.36
CA PRO A 406 -57.76 -14.55 42.16
C PRO A 406 -57.35 -15.89 42.77
N PHE A 407 -56.05 -16.21 42.85
CA PHE A 407 -55.55 -17.17 43.85
C PHE A 407 -54.02 -17.04 43.97
N THR A 408 -53.54 -16.48 45.08
CA THR A 408 -52.94 -17.16 46.25
C THR A 408 -51.63 -17.88 45.94
N GLY A 409 -50.57 -17.43 46.60
CA GLY A 409 -49.18 -17.76 46.29
C GLY A 409 -48.79 -19.22 46.46
N SER A 410 -47.66 -19.57 45.84
CA SER A 410 -46.82 -20.66 46.31
C SER A 410 -45.41 -20.52 45.73
N GLN A 411 -44.47 -20.34 46.65
CA GLN A 411 -43.17 -20.99 46.76
C GLN A 411 -42.27 -21.07 45.52
N ILE A 412 -41.16 -20.36 45.66
CA ILE A 412 -39.88 -20.50 44.98
C ILE A 412 -39.33 -21.93 45.25
N PRO A 413 -39.07 -22.75 44.22
CA PRO A 413 -38.10 -23.84 44.34
C PRO A 413 -36.74 -23.31 43.89
N ALA A 414 -35.82 -23.23 44.85
CA ALA A 414 -34.41 -23.04 44.58
C ALA A 414 -33.92 -24.15 43.63
N THR A 415 -33.49 -23.76 42.44
CA THR A 415 -32.80 -24.67 41.51
C THR A 415 -31.33 -24.79 41.95
N PRO A 416 -30.76 -26.00 42.02
CA PRO A 416 -29.36 -26.19 42.35
C PRO A 416 -28.49 -25.69 41.20
N THR A 417 -27.53 -24.84 41.55
CA THR A 417 -26.45 -24.36 40.70
C THR A 417 -25.52 -25.53 40.35
N HIS A 418 -25.87 -26.32 39.33
CA HIS A 418 -24.89 -27.20 38.70
C HIS A 418 -24.04 -26.36 37.74
N SER A 419 -22.84 -26.03 38.22
CA SER A 419 -21.75 -25.44 37.47
C SER A 419 -21.37 -26.38 36.32
N SER A 420 -21.97 -26.16 35.15
CA SER A 420 -21.58 -26.81 33.91
C SER A 420 -20.36 -26.05 33.37
N VAL A 421 -19.18 -26.55 33.75
CA VAL A 421 -17.89 -26.13 33.19
C VAL A 421 -17.90 -26.53 31.72
N ILE A 422 -18.17 -25.54 30.85
CA ILE A 422 -17.97 -25.67 29.42
C ILE A 422 -16.46 -25.87 29.21
N PRO A 423 -15.99 -27.00 28.63
CA PRO A 423 -14.58 -27.16 28.32
C PRO A 423 -14.21 -26.12 27.28
N ALA A 424 -13.35 -25.18 27.68
CA ALA A 424 -12.78 -24.18 26.79
C ALA A 424 -12.12 -24.90 25.60
N PRO A 425 -12.32 -24.43 24.36
CA PRO A 425 -11.63 -24.98 23.21
C PRO A 425 -10.14 -24.83 23.47
N ALA A 426 -9.41 -25.95 23.46
CA ALA A 426 -7.97 -25.98 23.61
C ALA A 426 -7.35 -25.11 22.51
N SER A 427 -7.03 -23.88 22.87
CA SER A 427 -6.24 -22.95 22.07
C SER A 427 -4.87 -23.56 21.96
N SER A 428 -4.60 -24.22 20.82
CA SER A 428 -3.26 -24.62 20.44
C SER A 428 -2.32 -23.43 20.67
N PRO A 429 -1.35 -23.52 21.59
CA PRO A 429 -0.44 -22.42 21.84
C PRO A 429 0.21 -22.10 20.50
N LEU A 430 0.00 -20.87 20.04
CA LEU A 430 0.63 -20.33 18.84
C LEU A 430 2.12 -20.62 18.98
N SER A 431 2.60 -21.58 18.20
CA SER A 431 4.01 -21.94 18.13
C SER A 431 4.73 -20.76 17.50
N ILE A 432 4.99 -19.73 18.30
CA ILE A 432 5.89 -18.64 17.99
C ILE A 432 7.17 -19.34 17.57
N LYS A 433 7.45 -19.32 16.27
CA LYS A 433 8.70 -19.85 15.73
C LYS A 433 9.78 -18.99 16.35
N ARG A 434 10.33 -19.45 17.47
CA ARG A 434 11.52 -18.86 18.09
C ARG A 434 12.59 -18.95 17.03
N THR A 435 12.83 -17.84 16.34
CA THR A 435 14.00 -17.70 15.50
C THR A 435 15.17 -17.90 16.43
N SER A 436 15.93 -18.98 16.25
CA SER A 436 17.18 -19.17 16.97
C SER A 436 17.97 -17.85 16.86
N PRO A 437 18.52 -17.35 17.99
CA PRO A 437 19.38 -16.18 17.97
C PRO A 437 20.42 -16.34 16.85
N ILE A 438 20.58 -15.30 16.04
CA ILE A 438 21.64 -15.25 15.04
C ILE A 438 22.90 -14.88 15.82
N ASP A 439 23.92 -15.70 15.69
CA ASP A 439 25.23 -15.42 16.30
C ASP A 439 25.94 -14.38 15.43
N TYR A 440 26.14 -13.19 15.97
CA TYR A 440 26.80 -12.09 15.27
C TYR A 440 28.29 -12.11 15.60
N PRO A 441 29.18 -11.96 14.62
CA PRO A 441 30.61 -11.90 14.90
C PRO A 441 30.96 -10.64 15.69
N ASP A 442 32.00 -10.76 16.53
CA ASP A 442 32.59 -9.63 17.24
C ASP A 442 33.10 -8.58 16.23
N THR A 443 32.95 -7.31 16.60
CA THR A 443 33.28 -6.17 15.73
C THR A 443 34.76 -6.17 15.34
N ASP A 444 35.64 -6.61 16.22
CA ASP A 444 37.09 -6.74 15.99
C ASP A 444 37.41 -7.72 14.87
N ASP A 445 37.01 -8.99 15.07
CA ASP A 445 37.25 -10.07 14.12
C ASP A 445 36.62 -9.74 12.76
N TRP A 446 35.42 -9.13 12.81
CA TRP A 446 34.73 -8.71 11.62
C TRP A 446 35.46 -7.60 10.87
N LEU A 447 35.87 -6.51 11.52
CA LEU A 447 36.61 -5.42 10.86
C LEU A 447 37.97 -5.89 10.32
N GLU A 448 38.71 -6.69 11.08
CA GLU A 448 39.95 -7.30 10.59
C GLU A 448 39.73 -8.19 9.36
N SER A 449 38.60 -8.90 9.31
CA SER A 449 38.27 -9.73 8.14
C SER A 449 38.04 -8.88 6.88
N LEU A 450 37.52 -7.65 7.03
CA LEU A 450 37.32 -6.74 5.90
C LEU A 450 38.65 -6.26 5.31
N ASP A 451 39.67 -6.05 6.13
CA ASP A 451 41.01 -5.67 5.67
C ASP A 451 41.73 -6.83 4.97
N LYS A 452 41.49 -8.06 5.42
CA LYS A 452 42.04 -9.29 4.81
C LYS A 452 41.33 -9.69 3.51
N ASP A 453 40.11 -9.20 3.27
CA ASP A 453 39.32 -9.52 2.07
C ASP A 453 39.92 -8.87 0.79
N PRO A 454 40.18 -9.65 -0.28
CA PRO A 454 40.86 -9.15 -1.49
C PRO A 454 40.05 -8.11 -2.27
N ILE A 455 38.72 -8.07 -2.07
CA ILE A 455 37.80 -7.16 -2.76
C ILE A 455 37.50 -5.95 -1.87
N ARG A 456 37.15 -6.19 -0.60
CA ARG A 456 36.75 -5.14 0.35
C ARG A 456 37.95 -4.35 0.87
N GLY A 457 39.05 -5.05 1.15
CA GLY A 457 40.34 -4.48 1.57
C GLY A 457 41.16 -3.86 0.44
N LYS A 458 40.70 -3.93 -0.82
CA LYS A 458 41.43 -3.44 -2.02
C LYS A 458 41.91 -1.99 -1.92
N ARG A 459 41.22 -1.15 -1.14
CA ARG A 459 41.57 0.27 -0.98
C ARG A 459 42.49 0.57 0.20
N GLN A 460 42.88 -0.45 0.97
CA GLN A 460 43.77 -0.30 2.14
C GLN A 460 43.30 0.81 3.07
N LEU A 461 41.99 0.83 3.37
CA LEU A 461 41.39 1.83 4.25
C LEU A 461 41.70 1.57 5.73
N ASP A 462 42.23 0.38 6.05
CA ASP A 462 42.59 -0.06 7.41
C ASP A 462 41.39 0.08 8.35
N PHE A 463 40.38 -0.75 8.15
CA PHE A 463 39.16 -0.74 8.95
C PHE A 463 39.42 -1.10 10.42
N ALA A 464 40.45 -1.90 10.69
CA ALA A 464 40.88 -2.27 12.04
C ALA A 464 41.25 -1.07 12.92
N GLN A 465 41.69 0.06 12.33
CA GLN A 465 42.05 1.26 13.09
C GLN A 465 40.87 1.85 13.91
N TYR A 466 39.63 1.51 13.56
CA TYR A 466 38.43 2.03 14.23
C TYR A 466 37.92 1.13 15.36
N ILE A 467 38.56 -0.03 15.59
CA ILE A 467 38.14 -1.01 16.59
C ILE A 467 38.07 -0.39 17.99
N ASP A 468 39.14 0.27 18.43
CA ASP A 468 39.21 0.87 19.78
C ASP A 468 38.13 1.95 19.99
N SER A 469 37.89 2.78 18.97
CA SER A 469 36.84 3.80 19.01
C SER A 469 35.45 3.18 19.14
N LEU A 470 35.15 2.11 18.38
CA LEU A 470 33.84 1.44 18.46
C LEU A 470 33.65 0.73 19.81
N LYS A 471 34.68 0.02 20.29
CA LYS A 471 34.66 -0.64 21.60
C LYS A 471 34.49 0.33 22.76
N SER A 472 35.17 1.48 22.70
CA SER A 472 35.04 2.51 23.74
C SER A 472 33.63 3.08 23.84
N ASN A 473 32.84 2.96 22.77
CA ASN A 473 31.43 3.35 22.71
C ASN A 473 30.46 2.19 22.95
N GLY A 474 30.95 1.01 23.38
CA GLY A 474 30.13 -0.15 23.70
C GLY A 474 29.55 -0.87 22.49
N ILE A 475 30.11 -0.69 21.31
CA ILE A 475 29.71 -1.40 20.09
C ILE A 475 30.60 -2.64 19.99
N LEU A 476 30.07 -3.78 20.43
CA LEU A 476 30.86 -5.00 20.63
C LEU A 476 30.69 -5.98 19.47
N ASP A 477 29.48 -6.11 18.92
CA ASP A 477 29.19 -7.04 17.83
C ASP A 477 28.57 -6.37 16.58
N LEU A 478 28.47 -7.15 15.50
CA LEU A 478 27.88 -6.68 14.24
C LEU A 478 26.40 -6.25 14.37
N GLY A 479 25.68 -6.80 15.36
CA GLY A 479 24.30 -6.46 15.66
C GLY A 479 24.18 -5.04 16.24
N ASP A 480 25.04 -4.70 17.19
CA ASP A 480 25.15 -3.36 17.78
C ASP A 480 25.47 -2.32 16.70
N LEU A 481 26.42 -2.64 15.81
CA LEU A 481 26.81 -1.78 14.70
C LEU A 481 25.63 -1.46 13.77
N LEU A 482 24.77 -2.46 13.49
CA LEU A 482 23.59 -2.30 12.64
C LEU A 482 22.43 -1.54 13.29
N ALA A 483 22.41 -1.43 14.62
CA ALA A 483 21.43 -0.62 15.33
C ALA A 483 21.72 0.88 15.21
N LEU A 484 22.93 1.26 14.80
CA LEU A 484 23.34 2.66 14.67
C LEU A 484 22.90 3.29 13.34
N SER A 485 22.58 4.57 13.41
CA SER A 485 22.46 5.40 12.21
C SER A 485 23.84 5.73 11.64
N LEU A 486 23.89 6.05 10.35
CA LEU A 486 25.12 6.42 9.66
C LEU A 486 25.80 7.65 10.29
N ASP A 487 25.02 8.61 10.76
CA ASP A 487 25.54 9.83 11.40
C ASP A 487 26.12 9.52 12.78
N LYS A 488 25.48 8.64 13.55
CA LYS A 488 26.01 8.18 14.84
C LYS A 488 27.26 7.34 14.68
N LEU A 489 27.34 6.51 13.66
CA LEU A 489 28.58 5.78 13.37
C LEU A 489 29.74 6.74 13.11
N GLN A 490 29.54 7.80 12.32
CA GLN A 490 30.57 8.82 12.07
C GLN A 490 30.98 9.57 13.34
N GLU A 491 29.99 10.00 14.14
CA GLU A 491 30.21 10.75 15.39
C GLU A 491 31.04 9.94 16.39
N LEU A 492 30.72 8.65 16.58
CA LEU A 492 31.35 7.80 17.58
C LEU A 492 32.71 7.26 17.15
N SER A 493 32.88 6.95 15.85
CA SER A 493 34.12 6.34 15.35
C SER A 493 35.14 7.33 14.80
N GLY A 494 34.72 8.57 14.50
CA GLY A 494 35.55 9.54 13.76
C GLY A 494 35.77 9.16 12.29
N MET A 495 35.03 8.17 11.76
CA MET A 495 35.11 7.78 10.36
C MET A 495 34.63 8.91 9.44
N ASN A 496 35.32 9.06 8.30
CA ASN A 496 34.78 9.83 7.17
C ASN A 496 33.45 9.19 6.70
N PHE A 497 32.50 10.03 6.27
CA PHE A 497 31.20 9.61 5.71
C PHE A 497 31.28 8.43 4.73
N GLY A 498 32.23 8.49 3.78
CA GLY A 498 32.44 7.46 2.77
C GLY A 498 33.00 6.15 3.32
N VAL A 499 33.73 6.17 4.43
CA VAL A 499 34.21 4.97 5.14
C VAL A 499 33.06 4.38 5.96
N ALA A 500 32.40 5.21 6.78
CA ALA A 500 31.25 4.81 7.59
C ALA A 500 30.14 4.18 6.74
N ASN A 501 29.82 4.77 5.58
CA ASN A 501 28.81 4.25 4.67
C ASN A 501 29.21 2.88 4.09
N ARG A 502 30.50 2.65 3.82
CA ARG A 502 30.98 1.34 3.34
C ARG A 502 30.90 0.28 4.44
N VAL A 503 31.39 0.60 5.63
CA VAL A 503 31.31 -0.28 6.80
C VAL A 503 29.85 -0.68 7.04
N MET A 504 28.92 0.28 7.03
CA MET A 504 27.49 0.02 7.21
C MET A 504 26.90 -0.87 6.09
N ASN A 505 27.34 -0.71 4.84
CA ASN A 505 26.89 -1.56 3.73
C ASN A 505 27.45 -2.99 3.84
N TYR A 506 28.74 -3.15 4.18
CA TYR A 506 29.33 -4.46 4.41
C TYR A 506 28.66 -5.18 5.59
N ALA A 507 28.33 -4.47 6.66
CA ALA A 507 27.62 -5.04 7.81
C ALA A 507 26.24 -5.58 7.43
N LYS A 508 25.50 -4.85 6.57
CA LYS A 508 24.20 -5.27 6.04
C LYS A 508 24.32 -6.51 5.15
N ASP A 509 25.32 -6.54 4.28
CA ASP A 509 25.57 -7.66 3.38
C ASP A 509 25.93 -8.94 4.16
N ASP A 510 26.81 -8.84 5.15
CA ASP A 510 27.25 -9.98 5.95
C ASP A 510 26.13 -10.49 6.87
N THR A 511 25.35 -9.58 7.46
CA THR A 511 24.15 -9.98 8.23
C THR A 511 23.10 -10.66 7.35
N ALA A 512 22.93 -10.22 6.11
CA ALA A 512 22.06 -10.90 5.16
C ALA A 512 22.59 -12.29 4.83
N GLN A 513 23.92 -12.46 4.74
CA GLN A 513 24.56 -13.76 4.51
C GLN A 513 24.40 -14.69 5.72
N LEU A 514 24.69 -14.24 6.94
CA LEU A 514 24.47 -14.98 8.19
C LEU A 514 23.02 -15.47 8.32
N LYS A 515 22.05 -14.63 7.96
CA LYS A 515 20.62 -15.01 7.92
C LYS A 515 20.32 -16.12 6.93
N ARG A 516 20.97 -16.13 5.76
CA ARG A 516 20.82 -17.21 4.77
C ARG A 516 21.44 -18.50 5.26
N ASP A 517 22.61 -18.43 5.88
CA ASP A 517 23.34 -19.61 6.36
C ASP A 517 22.65 -20.23 7.57
N ALA A 518 22.16 -19.42 8.52
CA ALA A 518 21.31 -19.87 9.61
C ALA A 518 19.99 -20.50 9.12
N LYS A 519 19.46 -20.05 7.97
CA LYS A 519 18.29 -20.67 7.36
C LYS A 519 18.62 -22.02 6.71
N ARG A 520 19.77 -22.13 6.04
CA ARG A 520 20.26 -23.40 5.44
C ARG A 520 20.54 -24.45 6.50
N ALA A 521 21.21 -24.07 7.59
CA ALA A 521 21.51 -24.97 8.72
C ALA A 521 20.26 -25.50 9.45
N ARG A 522 19.08 -24.92 9.23
CA ARG A 522 17.80 -25.43 9.76
C ARG A 522 17.06 -26.35 8.80
N THR A 523 17.40 -26.31 7.51
CA THR A 523 16.77 -27.15 6.48
C THR A 523 17.50 -28.46 6.27
N ASP A 524 18.80 -28.47 6.54
CA ASP A 524 19.62 -29.68 6.65
C ASP A 524 19.41 -30.33 8.02
#